data_AF-A0A3N5NXG5-F1
#
_entry.id   AF-A0A3N5NXG5-F1
#
_cell.length_a   1.000
_cell.length_b   1.000
_cell.length_c   1.000
_cell.angle_alpha   90.00
_cell.angle_beta   90.00
_cell.angle_gamma   90.00
#
_symmetry.space_group_name_H-M   'P 1'
#
loop_
_entity.id
_entity.type
_entity.pdbx_description
1 polymer ?
#
loop_
_entity_poly.entity_id
_entity_poly.type
_entity_poly.pdbx_seq_one_letter_code
_entity_poly.pdbx_strand_id
1 'polypeptide(L)' 'MPLDPRWTLPSRLVENPLVWMIPVNGVIVDMRMMPRELQERADELGLIPFVPAAHGETDGES' A
#
# COMPACT_ATOMS: atom_id res chain seq x y z
N MET A 1 -3.03 -14.94 -23.47
CA MET A 1 -2.28 -13.69 -23.28
C MET A 1 -1.97 -13.53 -21.80
N PRO A 2 -0.70 -13.41 -21.38
CA PRO A 2 -0.38 -13.19 -19.98
C PRO A 2 -0.76 -11.75 -19.58
N LEU A 3 -1.28 -11.63 -18.36
CA LEU A 3 -1.69 -10.38 -17.72
C LEU A 3 -0.46 -9.49 -17.54
N ASP A 4 -0.29 -8.49 -18.41
CA ASP A 4 0.76 -7.50 -18.26
C ASP A 4 0.48 -6.68 -16.98
N PRO A 5 1.35 -6.74 -15.95
CA PRO A 5 1.09 -6.11 -14.66
C PRO A 5 1.00 -4.58 -14.75
N ARG A 6 1.42 -3.98 -15.87
CA ARG A 6 1.27 -2.55 -16.15
C ARG A 6 -0.18 -2.11 -16.41
N TRP A 7 -1.11 -3.06 -16.64
CA TRP A 7 -2.54 -2.81 -16.85
C TRP A 7 -3.44 -3.38 -15.77
N THR A 8 -2.87 -3.82 -14.65
CA THR A 8 -3.67 -4.06 -13.44
C THR A 8 -4.11 -2.70 -12.92
N LEU A 9 -5.40 -2.38 -13.03
CA LEU A 9 -5.98 -1.18 -12.43
C LEU A 9 -5.39 -1.00 -11.01
N PRO A 10 -4.91 0.20 -10.63
CA PRO A 10 -4.38 0.46 -9.28
C PRO A 10 -5.35 0.02 -8.18
N SER A 11 -6.66 0.05 -8.44
CA SER A 11 -7.69 -0.46 -7.52
C SER A 11 -7.54 -1.96 -7.19
N ARG A 12 -7.05 -2.80 -8.10
CA ARG A 12 -6.75 -4.22 -7.79
C ARG A 12 -5.48 -4.42 -6.98
N LEU A 13 -4.52 -3.48 -7.07
CA LEU A 13 -3.32 -3.50 -6.23
C LEU A 13 -3.61 -3.04 -4.81
N VAL A 14 -4.55 -2.10 -4.62
CA VAL A 14 -5.10 -1.73 -3.30
C VAL A 14 -5.76 -2.94 -2.64
N GLU A 15 -6.49 -3.75 -3.41
CA GLU A 15 -7.23 -4.91 -2.93
C GLU A 15 -6.37 -6.13 -2.62
N ASN A 16 -5.11 -6.18 -3.06
CA ASN A 16 -4.21 -7.30 -2.75
C ASN A 16 -3.38 -7.00 -1.49
N PRO A 17 -3.78 -7.47 -0.30
CA PRO A 17 -3.09 -7.14 0.94
C PRO A 17 -1.64 -7.63 0.96
N LEU A 18 -1.29 -8.69 0.23
CA LEU A 18 0.07 -9.26 0.25
C LEU A 18 1.13 -8.31 -0.32
N VAL A 19 0.75 -7.41 -1.22
CA VAL A 19 1.67 -6.43 -1.83
C VAL A 19 2.11 -5.36 -0.82
N TRP A 20 1.36 -5.20 0.28
CA TRP A 20 1.60 -4.20 1.32
C TRP A 20 2.30 -4.78 2.56
N MET A 21 2.47 -6.10 2.61
CA MET A 21 3.09 -6.80 3.73
C MET A 21 4.62 -6.74 3.62
N ILE A 22 5.26 -5.93 4.46
CA ILE A 22 6.71 -5.72 4.44
C ILE A 22 7.33 -6.19 5.76
N PRO A 23 8.44 -6.95 5.73
CA PRO A 23 9.19 -7.29 6.94
C PRO A 23 9.98 -6.07 7.43
N VAL A 24 9.62 -5.55 8.60
CA VAL A 24 10.34 -4.48 9.30
C VAL A 24 10.85 -5.04 10.61
N ASN A 25 12.18 -5.05 10.80
CA ASN A 25 12.83 -5.60 11.99
C ASN A 25 12.40 -7.04 12.34
N GLY A 26 12.15 -7.87 11.32
CA GLY A 26 11.73 -9.26 11.50
C GLY A 26 10.23 -9.47 11.75
N VAL A 27 9.44 -8.40 11.76
CA VAL A 27 7.97 -8.46 11.88
C VAL A 27 7.33 -8.07 10.55
N ILE A 28 6.39 -8.86 10.07
CA ILE A 28 5.63 -8.52 8.86
C ILE A 28 4.53 -7.55 9.25
N VAL A 29 4.56 -6.34 8.66
CA VAL A 29 3.58 -5.28 8.91
C VAL A 29 2.87 -4.90 7.62
N ASP A 30 1.62 -4.45 7.74
CA ASP A 30 0.91 -3.81 6.64
C ASP A 30 1.39 -2.35 6.54
N MET A 31 2.12 -2.03 5.47
CA MET A 31 2.73 -0.71 5.28
C MET A 31 1.68 0.42 5.23
N ARG A 32 0.44 0.14 4.82
CA ARG A 32 -0.63 1.14 4.74
C ARG A 32 -1.01 1.70 6.12
N MET A 33 -0.77 0.91 7.17
CA MET A 33 -1.05 1.27 8.56
C MET A 33 0.15 1.93 9.27
N MET A 34 1.31 1.98 8.61
CA MET A 34 2.52 2.59 9.17
C MET A 34 2.50 4.11 9.02
N PRO A 35 3.29 4.86 9.81
CA PRO A 35 3.46 6.32 9.63
C PRO A 35 3.80 6.73 8.19
N ARG A 36 3.32 7.91 7.78
CA ARG A 36 3.51 8.46 6.41
C ARG A 36 4.96 8.39 5.94
N GLU A 37 5.90 8.79 6.80
CA GLU A 37 7.33 8.79 6.49
C GLU A 37 7.82 7.38 6.11
N LEU A 38 7.36 6.32 6.78
CA LEU A 38 7.73 4.95 6.44
C LEU A 38 7.08 4.48 5.14
N GLN A 39 5.86 4.94 4.84
CA GLN A 39 5.20 4.65 3.57
C GLN A 39 5.97 5.29 2.40
N GLU A 40 6.36 6.55 2.53
CA GLU A 40 7.15 7.29 1.53
C GLU A 40 8.50 6.62 1.30
N ARG A 41 9.20 6.21 2.38
CA ARG A 41 10.43 5.43 2.25
C ARG A 41 10.21 4.09 1.54
N ALA A 42 9.12 3.40 1.83
CA ALA A 42 8.81 2.14 1.16
C ALA A 42 8.53 2.33 -0.34
N ASP A 43 7.91 3.44 -0.73
CA ASP A 43 7.68 3.83 -2.12
C ASP A 43 8.97 4.20 -2.84
N GLU A 44 9.82 5.03 -2.22
CA GLU A 44 11.17 5.38 -2.72
C GLU A 44 12.03 4.13 -2.99
N LEU A 45 11.87 3.10 -2.15
CA LEU A 45 12.56 1.82 -2.28
C LEU A 45 11.86 0.83 -3.22
N GLY A 46 10.69 1.16 -3.76
CA GLY A 46 9.89 0.30 -4.62
C GLY A 46 9.30 -0.94 -3.92
N LEU A 47 9.19 -0.91 -2.58
CA LEU A 47 8.65 -1.99 -1.77
C LEU A 47 7.11 -2.01 -1.77
N ILE A 48 6.49 -0.86 -2.00
CA ILE A 48 5.04 -0.71 -2.24
C ILE A 48 4.81 -0.07 -3.61
N PRO A 49 3.63 -0.25 -4.23
CA PRO A 49 3.36 0.29 -5.55
C PRO A 49 3.12 1.80 -5.57
N PHE A 50 2.65 2.38 -4.46
CA PHE A 50 2.45 3.81 -4.25
C PHE A 50 2.13 4.11 -2.78
N VAL A 51 2.25 5.36 -2.35
CA VAL A 51 1.81 5.81 -1.02
C VAL A 51 0.30 6.07 -0.99
N PRO A 52 -0.51 5.33 -0.20
CA PRO A 52 -1.94 5.59 -0.10
C PRO A 52 -2.23 6.94 0.55
N ALA A 53 -3.24 7.65 0.03
CA ALA A 53 -3.82 8.79 0.73
C ALA A 53 -4.20 8.36 2.15
N ALA A 54 -3.98 9.23 3.14
CA ALA A 54 -4.36 8.91 4.51
C ALA A 54 -5.84 8.51 4.51
N HIS A 55 -6.18 7.42 5.20
CA HIS A 55 -7.56 7.13 5.52
C HIS A 55 -8.02 8.20 6.51
N GLY A 56 -8.30 9.41 6.00
CA GLY A 56 -9.00 10.43 6.76
C GLY A 56 -10.38 9.87 7.09
N GLU A 57 -10.77 10.04 8.35
CA GLU A 57 -12.11 9.81 8.85
C GLU A 57 -13.17 9.94 7.74
N THR A 58 -13.88 8.84 7.47
CA THR A 58 -15.30 9.01 7.16
C THR A 58 -15.91 9.34 8.52
N ASP A 59 -15.81 10.61 8.90
CA ASP A 59 -16.72 11.21 9.87
C ASP A 59 -18.12 10.86 9.36
N GLY A 60 -18.87 10.18 10.21
CA GLY A 60 -20.27 9.93 9.92
C GLY A 60 -20.96 11.26 9.73
N GLU A 61 -21.56 11.48 8.56
CA GLU A 61 -22.69 12.38 8.48
C GLU A 61 -23.67 11.95 7.39
N SER A 62 -24.80 11.44 7.89
CA SER A 62 -26.17 11.35 7.35
C SER A 62 -26.51 10.33 6.27
#